data_AF-A0A957ZJK4-F1
#
_entry.id   AF-A0A957ZJK4-F1
#
_cell.length_a   1.000
_cell.length_b   1.000
_cell.length_c   1.000
_cell.angle_alpha   90.00
_cell.angle_beta   90.00
_cell.angle_gamma   90.00
#
_symmetry.space_group_name_H-M   'P 1'
#
loop_
_entity.id
_entity.type
_entity.pdbx_description
1 polymer ?
#
loop_
_entity_poly.entity_id
_entity_poly.type
_entity_poly.pdbx_seq_one_letter_code
_entity_poly.pdbx_strand_id
1 'polypeptide(L)'
;MAQPQENAQFIVAFDAAEPELELVGGKGRSLATLTRIGLPVPPGFLVTTHAYRRFVAANSIQAAIESLIARATTRDAGELEDAAVVVRELFEAGAMPDEVAEAILHAYANLPNDEPAVAVRSSATAEDLPDLSFAGQHDSLLNVCGAAALLDAVRRCWVSLWTERAIDYRARNEIDPSSVAMGVVVQLMVAADVSGVLFTVDPVTGNRDELVVNASYGLGEAIVSGSVSPDMVVLKRSSLMPSRIALGEKRHKAVPASSQGTILHDVPETQRSEPALTLNQVRTIAALAIYVEQYLGGTPLDLEWALADDRCWILQSRPITTLLPAQLHDVRWEPPPPGTPLLRRQVTEHMPEPLSPLFDELYLQVGLDQSMDDFLAFLGNSPSHVRFVEEYIDRPFFVTVNGYAYSRVGIRFSWAMIPLILHIYATTLPKLLRRWLPYWRDEALPAYLDTVETWRLLDEGDATDQQLLQGLRALAIADAKYWFAASMPIGVAKVTDELFARFLAGITADMAATPGKSERLVALNAKELTSALFLRGFPSKAVDAQAELEAIATTIRHHEQLRRLVESTLAAHLLPALEAEPEAAAVVNDLRHYFDRYGHQIYSLDFAAPTLVDEPLPVLINLKALVE
;
A
#
# COMPACT_ATOMS: atom_id res chain seq x y z
N MET A 1 1.86 32.73 42.35
CA MET A 1 1.28 31.46 42.85
C MET A 1 0.08 31.14 41.97
N ALA A 2 0.31 30.54 40.81
CA ALA A 2 -0.74 29.96 39.98
C ALA A 2 -1.42 28.81 40.74
N GLN A 3 -2.72 28.60 40.52
CA GLN A 3 -3.50 27.58 41.23
C GLN A 3 -3.10 26.17 40.75
N PRO A 4 -3.12 25.13 41.61
CA PRO A 4 -2.75 23.75 41.24
C PRO A 4 -3.56 23.14 40.09
N GLN A 5 -4.68 23.75 39.68
CA GLN A 5 -5.48 23.35 38.52
C GLN A 5 -4.91 23.84 37.17
N GLU A 6 -4.13 24.93 37.13
CA GLU A 6 -3.53 25.45 35.88
C GLU A 6 -2.30 24.62 35.44
N ASN A 7 -1.52 24.12 36.40
CA ASN A 7 -0.36 23.26 36.10
C ASN A 7 -0.74 21.93 35.42
N ALA A 8 -1.94 21.40 35.69
CA ALA A 8 -2.42 20.14 35.12
C ALA A 8 -2.72 20.23 33.61
N GLN A 9 -2.83 21.44 33.05
CA GLN A 9 -3.04 21.63 31.62
C GLN A 9 -1.77 21.41 30.80
N PHE A 10 -0.61 21.80 31.35
CA PHE A 10 0.67 21.80 30.65
C PHE A 10 1.53 20.56 30.92
N ILE A 11 1.35 19.94 32.10
CA ILE A 11 2.14 18.80 32.53
C ILE A 11 1.24 17.63 32.93
N VAL A 12 1.61 16.44 32.47
CA VAL A 12 1.03 15.16 32.89
C VAL A 12 2.14 14.29 33.49
N ALA A 13 1.93 13.78 34.70
CA ALA A 13 2.86 12.83 35.31
C ALA A 13 2.79 11.45 34.62
N PHE A 14 3.89 10.70 34.60
CA PHE A 14 3.89 9.36 33.97
C PHE A 14 2.92 8.36 34.63
N ASP A 15 2.63 8.54 35.91
CA ASP A 15 1.70 7.69 36.68
C ASP A 15 0.24 8.20 36.66
N ALA A 16 -0.04 9.30 35.94
CA ALA A 16 -1.39 9.80 35.76
C ALA A 16 -2.26 8.81 34.95
N ALA A 17 -3.58 8.90 35.14
CA ALA A 17 -4.52 8.00 34.47
C ALA A 17 -4.60 8.28 32.96
N GLU A 18 -4.07 7.33 32.18
CA GLU A 18 -4.38 7.09 30.75
C GLU A 18 -4.50 8.36 29.87
N PRO A 19 -3.39 9.09 29.66
CA PRO A 19 -3.45 10.33 28.89
C PRO A 19 -3.84 10.08 27.43
N GLU A 20 -4.68 10.97 26.90
CA GLU A 20 -5.13 10.96 25.51
C GLU A 20 -3.97 11.12 24.54
N LEU A 21 -4.03 10.43 23.40
CA LEU A 21 -2.97 10.47 22.39
C LEU A 21 -2.80 11.88 21.81
N GLU A 22 -3.90 12.62 21.62
CA GLU A 22 -3.86 14.02 21.17
C GLU A 22 -3.19 14.95 22.18
N LEU A 23 -3.14 14.57 23.46
CA LEU A 23 -2.60 15.39 24.53
C LEU A 23 -1.09 15.24 24.71
N VAL A 24 -0.56 14.02 24.60
CA VAL A 24 0.84 13.70 24.93
C VAL A 24 1.61 13.03 23.81
N GLY A 25 0.95 12.72 22.69
CA GLY A 25 1.51 11.97 21.58
C GLY A 25 1.72 10.48 21.89
N GLY A 26 2.13 9.76 20.85
CA GLY A 26 2.26 8.31 20.87
C GLY A 26 3.23 7.75 21.92
N LYS A 27 4.48 8.25 21.93
CA LYS A 27 5.52 7.83 22.89
C LYS A 27 5.14 8.14 24.33
N GLY A 28 4.60 9.34 24.56
CA GLY A 28 4.17 9.78 25.87
C GLY A 28 3.08 8.88 26.46
N ARG A 29 2.05 8.57 25.64
CA ARG A 29 0.97 7.66 26.02
C ARG A 29 1.48 6.24 26.30
N SER A 30 2.38 5.74 25.45
CA SER A 30 3.01 4.43 25.63
C SER A 30 3.75 4.36 26.98
N LEU A 31 4.64 5.32 27.26
CA LEU A 31 5.41 5.35 28.52
C LEU A 31 4.55 5.50 29.78
N ALA A 32 3.52 6.34 29.73
CA ALA A 32 2.57 6.46 30.84
C ALA A 32 1.83 5.14 31.10
N THR A 33 1.41 4.47 30.02
CA THR A 33 0.76 3.15 30.10
C THR A 33 1.66 2.12 30.76
N LEU A 34 2.93 2.04 30.33
CA LEU A 34 3.91 1.09 30.89
C LEU A 34 4.26 1.39 32.36
N THR A 35 4.37 2.67 32.72
CA THR A 35 4.65 3.08 34.11
C THR A 35 3.53 2.62 35.04
N ARG A 36 2.27 2.84 34.64
CA ARG A 36 1.08 2.52 35.44
C ARG A 36 0.92 1.02 35.71
N ILE A 37 1.32 0.16 34.78
CA ILE A 37 1.29 -1.29 34.96
C ILE A 37 2.48 -1.83 35.76
N GLY A 38 3.30 -0.93 36.32
CA GLY A 38 4.42 -1.27 37.20
C GLY A 38 5.67 -1.77 36.47
N LEU A 39 5.80 -1.52 35.17
CA LEU A 39 7.02 -1.87 34.44
C LEU A 39 8.14 -0.87 34.75
N PRO A 40 9.42 -1.27 34.58
CA PRO A 40 10.55 -0.44 34.95
C PRO A 40 10.78 0.66 33.91
N VAL A 41 9.97 1.71 33.97
CA VAL A 41 10.16 2.93 33.19
C VAL A 41 10.88 3.97 34.07
N PRO A 42 11.94 4.64 33.58
CA PRO A 42 12.59 5.70 34.34
C PRO A 42 11.59 6.83 34.67
N PRO A 43 11.62 7.40 35.90
CA PRO A 43 10.71 8.46 36.31
C PRO A 43 10.75 9.67 35.36
N GLY A 44 9.63 10.34 35.20
CA GLY A 44 9.53 11.45 34.25
C GLY A 44 8.15 12.09 34.25
N PHE A 45 7.98 13.05 33.34
CA PHE A 45 6.72 13.73 33.09
C PHE A 45 6.58 14.07 31.60
N LEU A 46 5.36 14.39 31.19
CA LEU A 46 4.98 14.73 29.83
C LEU A 46 4.60 16.20 29.78
N VAL A 47 5.22 16.94 28.86
CA VAL A 47 4.79 18.28 28.46
C VAL A 47 3.72 18.10 27.38
N THR A 48 2.53 18.66 27.62
CA THR A 48 1.36 18.42 26.76
C THR A 48 1.40 19.23 25.47
N THR A 49 0.58 18.83 24.49
CA THR A 49 0.32 19.61 23.28
C THR A 49 -0.31 20.98 23.56
N HIS A 50 -0.95 21.17 24.72
CA HIS A 50 -1.44 22.49 25.14
C HIS A 50 -0.29 23.46 25.42
N ALA A 51 0.82 23.00 26.01
CA ALA A 51 2.00 23.83 26.24
C ALA A 51 2.60 24.31 24.90
N TYR A 52 2.67 23.40 23.91
CA TYR A 52 3.05 23.74 22.54
C TYR A 52 2.13 24.80 21.93
N ARG A 53 0.81 24.57 21.93
CA ARG A 53 -0.17 25.52 21.35
C ARG A 53 -0.10 26.88 22.05
N ARG A 54 0.11 26.89 23.37
CA ARG A 54 0.27 28.13 24.15
C ARG A 54 1.53 28.89 23.75
N PHE A 55 2.66 28.21 23.58
CA PHE A 55 3.92 28.81 23.10
C PHE A 55 3.76 29.41 21.70
N VAL A 56 3.18 28.66 20.77
CA VAL A 56 2.95 29.10 19.38
C VAL A 56 2.03 30.33 19.34
N ALA A 57 0.95 30.33 20.13
CA ALA A 57 0.02 31.46 20.22
C ALA A 57 0.65 32.70 20.85
N ALA A 58 1.41 32.55 21.95
CA ALA A 58 2.08 33.66 22.64
C ALA A 58 3.07 34.40 21.74
N ASN A 59 3.72 33.65 20.84
CA ASN A 59 4.76 34.17 19.95
C ASN A 59 4.22 34.48 18.53
N SER A 60 2.91 34.35 18.29
CA SER A 60 2.27 34.60 16.98
C SER A 60 2.89 33.81 15.82
N ILE A 61 3.36 32.59 16.09
CA ILE A 61 4.11 31.77 15.11
C ILE A 61 3.15 31.10 14.11
N GLN A 62 1.91 30.80 14.52
CA GLN A 62 0.94 30.02 13.73
C GLN A 62 0.69 30.60 12.33
N ALA A 63 0.37 31.89 12.25
CA ALA A 63 0.07 32.56 10.98
C ALA A 63 1.26 32.59 10.02
N ALA A 64 2.49 32.64 10.56
CA ALA A 64 3.71 32.60 9.76
C ALA A 64 3.93 31.20 9.16
N ILE A 65 3.73 30.13 9.96
CA ILE A 65 3.79 28.74 9.49
C ILE A 65 2.81 28.51 8.35
N GLU A 66 1.54 28.91 8.52
CA GLU A 66 0.48 28.72 7.52
C GLU A 66 0.84 29.41 6.19
N SER A 67 1.30 30.66 6.26
CA SER A 67 1.71 31.42 5.08
C SER A 67 2.93 30.81 4.37
N LEU A 68 3.93 30.33 5.13
CA LEU A 68 5.13 29.71 4.58
C LEU A 68 4.83 28.37 3.92
N ILE A 69 4.00 27.53 4.55
CA ILE A 69 3.67 26.21 4.00
C ILE A 69 2.75 26.33 2.78
N ALA A 70 1.76 27.22 2.80
CA ALA A 70 0.91 27.48 1.64
C ALA A 70 1.69 27.99 0.42
N ARG A 71 2.81 28.67 0.66
CA ARG A 71 3.74 29.11 -0.40
C ARG A 71 4.69 28.01 -0.85
N ALA A 72 5.15 27.15 0.04
CA ALA A 72 6.12 26.09 -0.28
C ALA A 72 5.49 24.84 -0.95
N THR A 73 4.16 24.72 -0.96
CA THR A 73 3.45 23.62 -1.63
C THR A 73 3.55 23.62 -3.17
N THR A 74 4.31 24.56 -3.77
CA THR A 74 4.63 24.63 -5.22
C THR A 74 5.78 23.72 -5.70
N ARG A 75 6.32 22.84 -4.82
CA ARG A 75 7.27 21.73 -5.13
C ARG A 75 8.66 22.13 -5.67
N ASP A 76 9.17 23.31 -5.35
CA ASP A 76 10.63 23.50 -5.39
C ASP A 76 11.23 23.07 -4.04
N ALA A 77 12.22 22.17 -4.07
CA ALA A 77 12.89 21.68 -2.86
C ALA A 77 13.56 22.84 -2.08
N GLY A 78 14.00 23.90 -2.78
CA GLY A 78 14.58 25.08 -2.14
C GLY A 78 13.59 25.88 -1.30
N GLU A 79 12.32 25.94 -1.69
CA GLU A 79 11.29 26.71 -0.96
C GLU A 79 10.90 26.06 0.38
N LEU A 80 10.96 24.72 0.46
CA LEU A 80 10.71 23.97 1.68
C LEU A 80 11.86 24.09 2.69
N GLU A 81 13.11 24.11 2.20
CA GLU A 81 14.29 24.33 3.03
C GLU A 81 14.25 25.74 3.65
N ASP A 82 13.98 26.76 2.83
CA ASP A 82 13.83 28.14 3.29
C ASP A 82 12.70 28.29 4.32
N ALA A 83 11.54 27.66 4.07
CA ALA A 83 10.44 27.65 5.02
C ALA A 83 10.83 27.01 6.37
N ALA A 84 11.53 25.87 6.35
CA ALA A 84 12.00 25.20 7.56
C ALA A 84 13.02 26.06 8.35
N VAL A 85 13.88 26.80 7.66
CA VAL A 85 14.83 27.75 8.28
C VAL A 85 14.07 28.89 8.96
N VAL A 86 13.13 29.53 8.28
CA VAL A 86 12.37 30.65 8.85
C VAL A 86 11.53 30.19 10.05
N VAL A 87 10.87 29.03 9.97
CA VAL A 87 10.11 28.51 11.11
C VAL A 87 11.02 28.25 12.31
N ARG A 88 12.21 27.70 12.11
CA ARG A 88 13.21 27.51 13.18
C ARG A 88 13.58 28.83 13.84
N GLU A 89 13.88 29.87 13.06
CA GLU A 89 14.23 31.20 13.59
C GLU A 89 13.09 31.79 14.44
N LEU A 90 11.83 31.60 14.03
CA LEU A 90 10.66 32.05 14.79
C LEU A 90 10.55 31.37 16.16
N PHE A 91 10.80 30.06 16.24
CA PHE A 91 10.81 29.34 17.51
C PHE A 91 12.01 29.74 18.37
N GLU A 92 13.20 29.92 17.79
CA GLU A 92 14.40 30.34 18.51
C GLU A 92 14.29 31.75 19.10
N ALA A 93 13.62 32.67 18.39
CA ALA A 93 13.31 34.02 18.88
C ALA A 93 12.15 34.05 19.88
N GLY A 94 11.30 33.03 19.89
CA GLY A 94 10.13 32.96 20.75
C GLY A 94 10.48 32.84 22.24
N ALA A 95 9.79 33.62 23.07
CA ALA A 95 9.90 33.55 24.53
C ALA A 95 8.97 32.48 25.08
N MET A 96 9.47 31.66 26.01
CA MET A 96 8.64 30.69 26.74
C MET A 96 7.67 31.46 27.66
N PRO A 97 6.35 31.25 27.56
CA PRO A 97 5.40 31.85 28.50
C PRO A 97 5.71 31.44 29.94
N ASP A 98 5.63 32.38 30.88
CA ASP A 98 6.01 32.16 32.28
C ASP A 98 5.24 30.99 32.91
N GLU A 99 3.94 30.87 32.61
CA GLU A 99 3.11 29.79 33.13
C GLU A 99 3.52 28.39 32.62
N VAL A 100 4.03 28.30 31.39
CA VAL A 100 4.53 27.05 30.82
C VAL A 100 5.91 26.72 31.41
N ALA A 101 6.77 27.73 31.52
CA ALA A 101 8.09 27.57 32.12
C ALA A 101 7.98 27.14 33.60
N GLU A 102 7.14 27.82 34.39
CA GLU A 102 6.89 27.48 35.80
C GLU A 102 6.37 26.05 35.94
N ALA A 103 5.43 25.62 35.10
CA ALA A 103 4.90 24.25 35.15
C ALA A 103 5.97 23.19 34.85
N ILE A 104 6.79 23.39 33.80
CA ILE A 104 7.89 22.49 33.44
C ILE A 104 8.94 22.43 34.56
N LEU A 105 9.35 23.58 35.08
CA LEU A 105 10.38 23.66 36.12
C LEU A 105 9.90 23.09 37.46
N HIS A 106 8.63 23.29 37.80
CA HIS A 106 8.01 22.66 38.98
C HIS A 106 7.99 21.14 38.85
N ALA A 107 7.65 20.60 37.68
CA ALA A 107 7.68 19.15 37.43
C ALA A 107 9.11 18.59 37.48
N TYR A 108 10.07 19.31 36.91
CA TYR A 108 11.49 18.97 36.95
C TYR A 108 12.06 18.96 38.36
N ALA A 109 11.71 19.94 39.19
CA ALA A 109 12.14 20.00 40.60
C ALA A 109 11.57 18.86 41.47
N ASN A 110 10.49 18.20 41.04
CA ASN A 110 9.92 17.04 41.71
C ASN A 110 10.56 15.71 41.27
N LEU A 111 11.48 15.72 40.29
CA LEU A 111 12.25 14.54 39.94
C LEU A 111 13.26 14.20 41.06
N PRO A 112 13.69 12.92 41.16
CA PRO A 112 14.70 12.53 42.13
C PRO A 112 16.05 13.23 41.90
N ASN A 113 16.70 13.64 42.98
CA ASN A 113 17.97 14.38 43.04
C ASN A 113 17.87 15.87 42.66
N ASP A 114 18.84 16.67 43.09
CA ASP A 114 18.94 18.08 42.72
C ASP A 114 19.52 18.20 41.29
N GLU A 115 18.86 18.98 40.45
CA GLU A 115 19.15 19.15 39.02
C GLU A 115 19.56 17.86 38.27
N PRO A 116 18.67 16.85 38.19
CA PRO A 116 19.02 15.56 37.58
C PRO A 116 19.20 15.66 36.07
N ALA A 117 20.12 14.87 35.51
CA ALA A 117 20.21 14.71 34.07
C ALA A 117 18.94 14.04 33.52
N VAL A 118 18.35 14.62 32.47
CA VAL A 118 17.15 14.10 31.81
C VAL A 118 17.37 13.89 30.31
N ALA A 119 16.62 12.96 29.74
CA ALA A 119 16.40 12.82 28.31
C ALA A 119 15.11 13.56 27.92
N VAL A 120 15.18 14.43 26.93
CA VAL A 120 14.06 15.21 26.41
C VAL A 120 13.75 14.71 25.00
N ARG A 121 12.58 14.09 24.81
CA ARG A 121 12.21 13.41 23.57
C ARG A 121 10.89 13.95 23.02
N SER A 122 10.88 14.26 21.74
CA SER A 122 9.67 14.55 20.96
C SER A 122 8.66 13.40 21.00
N SER A 123 7.38 13.74 21.11
CA SER A 123 6.23 12.80 21.06
C SER A 123 5.10 13.45 20.28
N ALA A 124 5.11 13.31 18.94
CA ALA A 124 4.06 13.86 18.10
C ALA A 124 2.76 13.04 18.17
N THR A 125 1.66 13.71 17.84
CA THR A 125 0.30 13.14 17.76
C THR A 125 0.10 12.29 16.51
N ALA A 126 0.78 12.63 15.40
CA ALA A 126 0.67 11.93 14.13
C ALA A 126 1.74 10.83 13.90
N GLU A 127 2.64 10.60 14.86
CA GLU A 127 3.77 9.65 14.75
C GLU A 127 3.35 8.16 14.72
N ASP A 128 2.20 7.84 15.31
CA ASP A 128 1.71 6.47 15.57
C ASP A 128 0.37 6.16 14.86
N LEU A 129 -0.03 6.95 13.87
CA LEU A 129 -1.17 6.59 13.02
C LEU A 129 -0.79 5.34 12.18
N PRO A 130 -1.68 4.33 12.03
CA PRO A 130 -1.37 3.05 11.38
C PRO A 130 -0.73 3.17 9.99
N ASP A 131 -1.09 4.23 9.25
CA ASP A 131 -0.62 4.50 7.89
C ASP A 131 0.52 5.54 7.82
N LEU A 132 0.90 6.17 8.94
CA LEU A 132 1.77 7.34 8.96
C LEU A 132 2.87 7.25 10.04
N SER A 133 3.91 6.44 9.81
CA SER A 133 5.05 6.36 10.76
C SER A 133 6.13 7.40 10.44
N PHE A 134 6.31 8.41 11.31
CA PHE A 134 7.40 9.41 11.25
C PHE A 134 8.70 8.91 11.93
N ALA A 135 9.09 7.66 11.67
CA ALA A 135 10.24 7.06 12.35
C ALA A 135 11.55 7.84 12.07
N GLY A 136 12.22 8.27 13.13
CA GLY A 136 13.58 8.83 13.09
C GLY A 136 13.70 10.28 12.63
N GLN A 137 12.61 11.05 12.55
CA GLN A 137 12.66 12.44 12.07
C GLN A 137 12.68 13.53 13.17
N HIS A 138 12.44 13.16 14.42
CA HIS A 138 12.30 14.13 15.51
C HIS A 138 13.43 14.03 16.54
N ASP A 139 13.75 15.16 17.16
CA ASP A 139 14.90 15.30 18.04
C ASP A 139 14.70 14.54 19.37
N SER A 140 15.78 13.92 19.83
CA SER A 140 15.94 13.41 21.18
C SER A 140 17.23 13.96 21.76
N LEU A 141 17.13 14.78 22.80
CA LEU A 141 18.27 15.39 23.47
C LEU A 141 18.56 14.62 24.74
N LEU A 142 19.76 14.05 24.84
CA LEU A 142 20.20 13.26 26.00
C LEU A 142 21.06 14.09 26.95
N ASN A 143 21.08 13.68 28.22
CA ASN A 143 21.91 14.28 29.27
C ASN A 143 21.73 15.82 29.37
N VAL A 144 20.48 16.25 29.45
CA VAL A 144 20.12 17.66 29.66
C VAL A 144 20.09 17.94 31.15
N CYS A 145 20.87 18.92 31.61
CA CYS A 145 21.00 19.25 33.04
C CYS A 145 20.62 20.72 33.31
N GLY A 146 19.75 20.94 34.29
CA GLY A 146 19.42 22.29 34.80
C GLY A 146 18.27 22.98 34.05
N ALA A 147 17.68 23.97 34.73
CA ALA A 147 16.43 24.62 34.33
C ALA A 147 16.48 25.25 32.92
N ALA A 148 17.51 26.04 32.64
CA ALA A 148 17.63 26.75 31.36
C ALA A 148 17.82 25.79 30.17
N ALA A 149 18.63 24.75 30.36
CA ALA A 149 18.88 23.75 29.32
C ALA A 149 17.63 22.90 29.04
N LEU A 150 16.83 22.60 30.08
CA LEU A 150 15.57 21.88 29.91
C LEU A 150 14.56 22.65 29.06
N LEU A 151 14.36 23.94 29.36
CA LEU A 151 13.43 24.78 28.59
C LEU A 151 13.87 24.91 27.12
N ASP A 152 15.18 25.05 26.88
CA ASP A 152 15.73 25.05 25.53
C ASP A 152 15.52 23.71 24.81
N ALA A 153 15.76 22.59 25.49
CA ALA A 153 15.58 21.25 24.93
C ALA A 153 14.11 20.97 24.56
N VAL A 154 13.14 21.39 25.39
CA VAL A 154 11.71 21.30 25.07
C VAL A 154 11.37 22.10 23.82
N ARG A 155 11.88 23.34 23.73
CA ARG A 155 11.70 24.19 22.55
C ARG A 155 12.31 23.58 21.29
N ARG A 156 13.51 22.99 21.38
CA ARG A 156 14.16 22.28 20.26
C ARG A 156 13.36 21.06 19.80
N CYS A 157 12.74 20.33 20.73
CA CYS A 157 11.82 19.25 20.34
C CYS A 157 10.65 19.81 19.52
N TRP A 158 10.04 20.92 19.92
CA TRP A 158 8.96 21.55 19.15
C TRP A 158 9.41 22.05 17.77
N VAL A 159 10.64 22.56 17.65
CA VAL A 159 11.26 22.92 16.36
C VAL A 159 11.38 21.72 15.43
N SER A 160 11.72 20.54 15.98
CA SER A 160 11.87 19.31 15.19
C SER A 160 10.58 18.84 14.50
N LEU A 161 9.43 19.41 14.87
CA LEU A 161 8.18 19.22 14.14
C LEU A 161 8.23 19.87 12.75
N TRP A 162 9.07 20.88 12.52
CA TRP A 162 9.07 21.73 11.32
C TRP A 162 10.35 21.61 10.48
N THR A 163 10.98 20.43 10.47
CA THR A 163 12.07 20.14 9.53
C THR A 163 11.55 20.04 8.10
N GLU A 164 12.40 20.29 7.11
CA GLU A 164 12.07 20.16 5.68
C GLU A 164 11.37 18.82 5.38
N ARG A 165 11.94 17.71 5.87
CA ARG A 165 11.38 16.36 5.71
C ARG A 165 10.01 16.20 6.35
N ALA A 166 9.80 16.77 7.54
CA ALA A 166 8.52 16.69 8.23
C ALA A 166 7.44 17.55 7.52
N ILE A 167 7.83 18.69 6.94
CA ILE A 167 6.92 19.54 6.16
C ILE A 167 6.56 18.86 4.83
N ASP A 168 7.54 18.38 4.06
CA ASP A 168 7.30 17.66 2.80
C ASP A 168 6.41 16.43 3.01
N TYR A 169 6.70 15.63 4.03
CA TYR A 169 5.89 14.47 4.36
C TYR A 169 4.43 14.83 4.64
N ARG A 170 4.18 15.86 5.47
CA ARG A 170 2.81 16.28 5.79
C ARG A 170 2.09 16.85 4.58
N ALA A 171 2.78 17.59 3.72
CA ALA A 171 2.22 18.10 2.48
C ALA A 171 1.80 16.95 1.54
N ARG A 172 2.61 15.89 1.42
CA ARG A 172 2.28 14.70 0.61
C ARG A 172 1.11 13.87 1.13
N ASN A 173 0.90 13.89 2.44
CA ASN A 173 -0.18 13.15 3.10
C ASN A 173 -1.39 14.05 3.43
N GLU A 174 -1.45 15.26 2.88
CA GLU A 174 -2.56 16.22 3.05
C GLU A 174 -2.89 16.55 4.52
N ILE A 175 -1.87 16.54 5.39
CA ILE A 175 -2.05 16.82 6.81
C ILE A 175 -2.01 18.34 7.02
N ASP A 176 -3.13 18.90 7.50
CA ASP A 176 -3.26 20.32 7.80
C ASP A 176 -2.20 20.76 8.85
N PRO A 177 -1.29 21.68 8.51
CA PRO A 177 -0.29 22.21 9.45
C PRO A 177 -0.89 22.79 10.74
N SER A 178 -2.12 23.33 10.70
CA SER A 178 -2.77 23.95 11.85
C SER A 178 -3.22 22.93 12.92
N SER A 179 -3.48 21.70 12.47
CA SER A 179 -3.94 20.61 13.32
C SER A 179 -2.80 20.04 14.18
N VAL A 180 -1.55 20.17 13.72
CA VAL A 180 -0.40 19.46 14.27
C VAL A 180 0.09 20.09 15.57
N ALA A 181 0.27 19.25 16.59
CA ALA A 181 0.91 19.64 17.83
C ALA A 181 1.79 18.49 18.34
N MET A 182 2.79 18.85 19.15
CA MET A 182 3.78 17.91 19.68
C MET A 182 3.84 17.97 21.21
N GLY A 183 3.68 16.81 21.86
CA GLY A 183 4.04 16.62 23.25
C GLY A 183 5.54 16.36 23.40
N VAL A 184 6.08 16.55 24.60
CA VAL A 184 7.50 16.28 24.88
C VAL A 184 7.61 15.41 26.13
N VAL A 185 8.34 14.32 26.01
CA VAL A 185 8.67 13.41 27.10
C VAL A 185 9.93 13.93 27.79
N VAL A 186 9.84 14.18 29.10
CA VAL A 186 11.00 14.47 29.94
C VAL A 186 11.19 13.29 30.89
N GLN A 187 12.27 12.55 30.70
CA GLN A 187 12.53 11.30 31.41
C GLN A 187 13.90 11.35 32.08
N LEU A 188 14.01 10.83 33.30
CA LEU A 188 15.28 10.74 34.02
C LEU A 188 16.29 9.92 33.20
N MET A 189 17.50 10.45 33.07
CA MET A 189 18.55 9.81 32.28
C MET A 189 19.04 8.54 32.98
N VAL A 190 19.06 7.43 32.24
CA VAL A 190 19.65 6.17 32.71
C VAL A 190 21.12 6.15 32.29
N ALA A 191 22.02 6.08 33.26
CA ALA A 191 23.46 5.86 33.03
C ALA A 191 23.71 4.40 32.62
N ALA A 192 23.34 4.06 31.39
CA ALA A 192 23.33 2.68 30.91
C ALA A 192 24.75 2.12 30.68
N ASP A 193 25.01 0.93 31.23
CA ASP A 193 26.20 0.14 30.89
C ASP A 193 26.06 -0.48 29.49
N VAL A 194 24.85 -0.95 29.20
CA VAL A 194 24.45 -1.57 27.94
C VAL A 194 23.05 -1.08 27.60
N SER A 195 22.79 -0.82 26.33
CA SER A 195 21.47 -0.47 25.85
C SER A 195 21.21 -1.10 24.49
N GLY A 196 19.95 -1.03 24.06
CA GLY A 196 19.57 -1.77 22.88
C GLY A 196 18.15 -1.54 22.42
N VAL A 197 17.85 -2.24 21.34
CA VAL A 197 16.54 -2.31 20.71
C VAL A 197 16.13 -3.77 20.64
N LEU A 198 14.87 -4.06 20.95
CA LEU A 198 14.29 -5.39 20.82
C LEU A 198 13.05 -5.34 19.94
N PHE A 199 13.05 -6.18 18.91
CA PHE A 199 11.88 -6.43 18.07
C PHE A 199 11.24 -7.76 18.48
N THR A 200 9.92 -7.75 18.72
CA THR A 200 9.21 -8.98 19.12
C THR A 200 8.83 -9.91 17.95
N VAL A 201 9.30 -9.54 16.76
CA VAL A 201 9.24 -10.24 15.47
C VAL A 201 10.57 -10.00 14.77
N ASP A 202 11.01 -10.89 13.88
CA ASP A 202 12.15 -10.58 13.01
C ASP A 202 11.75 -9.48 11.99
N PRO A 203 12.35 -8.26 12.06
CA PRO A 203 11.96 -7.15 11.18
C PRO A 203 12.41 -7.36 9.73
N VAL A 204 13.32 -8.30 9.46
CA VAL A 204 13.83 -8.61 8.12
C VAL A 204 12.98 -9.69 7.46
N THR A 205 12.66 -10.76 8.19
CA THR A 205 11.94 -11.92 7.63
C THR A 205 10.43 -11.89 7.89
N GLY A 206 9.97 -11.06 8.84
CA GLY A 206 8.58 -11.06 9.31
C GLY A 206 8.22 -12.26 10.20
N ASN A 207 9.21 -13.07 10.61
CA ASN A 207 8.97 -14.27 11.40
C ASN A 207 8.53 -13.91 12.84
N ARG A 208 7.26 -14.19 13.16
CA ARG A 208 6.64 -13.88 14.46
C ARG A 208 7.01 -14.86 15.57
N ASP A 209 7.62 -15.99 15.22
CA ASP A 209 8.14 -16.98 16.17
C ASP A 209 9.54 -16.62 16.70
N GLU A 210 10.12 -15.51 16.25
CA GLU A 210 11.45 -15.05 16.64
C GLU A 210 11.41 -13.64 17.23
N LEU A 211 12.27 -13.40 18.23
CA LEU A 211 12.56 -12.08 18.76
C LEU A 211 14.00 -11.71 18.41
N VAL A 212 14.24 -10.45 18.06
CA VAL A 212 15.58 -9.96 17.71
C VAL A 212 16.00 -8.92 18.72
N VAL A 213 17.07 -9.21 19.47
CA VAL A 213 17.66 -8.32 20.46
C VAL A 213 18.97 -7.76 19.92
N ASN A 214 19.05 -6.45 19.75
CA ASN A 214 20.28 -5.74 19.44
C ASN A 214 20.82 -5.04 20.69
N ALA A 215 22.11 -5.20 21.00
CA ALA A 215 22.73 -4.64 22.20
C ALA A 215 24.13 -4.08 21.93
N SER A 216 24.44 -2.94 22.53
CA SER A 216 25.79 -2.36 22.53
C SER A 216 26.08 -1.66 23.86
N TYR A 217 27.37 -1.43 24.14
CA TYR A 217 27.81 -0.73 25.35
C TYR A 217 27.42 0.75 25.32
N GLY A 218 27.12 1.30 26.50
CA GLY A 218 26.77 2.71 26.69
C GLY A 218 25.32 3.03 26.34
N LEU A 219 25.07 4.29 25.94
CA LEU A 219 23.76 4.84 25.64
C LEU A 219 23.22 4.40 24.27
N GLY A 220 21.89 4.28 24.16
CA GLY A 220 21.20 3.69 23.00
C GLY A 220 21.25 4.52 21.72
N GLU A 221 21.57 5.81 21.84
CA GLU A 221 21.69 6.75 20.71
C GLU A 221 22.65 6.24 19.63
N ALA A 222 23.73 5.55 20.02
CA ALA A 222 24.71 5.02 19.07
C ALA A 222 24.13 3.90 18.18
N ILE A 223 23.18 3.13 18.70
CA ILE A 223 22.50 2.05 17.96
C ILE A 223 21.44 2.66 17.03
N VAL A 224 20.62 3.57 17.56
CA VAL A 224 19.53 4.21 16.81
C VAL A 224 20.08 5.07 15.65
N SER A 225 21.21 5.73 15.85
CA SER A 225 21.90 6.50 14.78
C SER A 225 22.65 5.63 13.77
N GLY A 226 22.81 4.32 14.02
CA GLY A 226 23.60 3.42 13.19
C GLY A 226 25.11 3.67 13.23
N SER A 227 25.61 4.42 14.22
CA SER A 227 27.03 4.75 14.37
C SER A 227 27.87 3.61 14.96
N VAL A 228 27.23 2.59 15.51
CA VAL A 228 27.88 1.40 16.07
C VAL A 228 27.18 0.13 15.58
N SER A 229 27.96 -0.90 15.25
CA SER A 229 27.46 -2.26 14.98
C SER A 229 27.21 -3.01 16.31
N PRO A 230 25.95 -3.25 16.71
CA PRO A 230 25.63 -3.93 17.96
C PRO A 230 25.77 -5.45 17.84
N ASP A 231 25.76 -6.14 18.97
CA ASP A 231 25.51 -7.58 19.02
C ASP A 231 24.04 -7.85 18.69
N MET A 232 23.77 -8.92 17.94
CA MET A 232 22.44 -9.39 17.59
C MET A 232 22.22 -10.80 18.14
N VAL A 233 21.14 -10.96 18.92
CA VAL A 233 20.67 -12.25 19.41
C VAL A 233 19.27 -12.50 18.92
N VAL A 234 19.08 -13.55 18.12
CA VAL A 234 17.76 -14.03 17.69
C VAL A 234 17.32 -15.14 18.63
N LEU A 235 16.16 -14.98 19.25
CA LEU A 235 15.57 -15.94 20.18
C LEU A 235 14.34 -16.59 19.56
N LYS A 236 14.14 -17.89 19.83
CA LYS A 236 12.83 -18.52 19.60
C LYS A 236 11.84 -18.07 20.66
N ARG A 237 10.68 -17.54 20.26
CA ARG A 237 9.63 -17.02 21.15
C ARG A 237 9.16 -18.06 22.17
N SER A 238 8.99 -19.31 21.76
CA SER A 238 8.46 -20.39 22.61
C SER A 238 9.39 -20.82 23.76
N SER A 239 10.70 -20.72 23.58
CA SER A 239 11.69 -21.20 24.57
C SER A 239 12.60 -20.11 25.13
N LEU A 240 12.59 -18.93 24.51
CA LEU A 240 13.55 -17.84 24.74
C LEU A 240 15.01 -18.32 24.63
N MET A 241 15.26 -19.33 23.79
CA MET A 241 16.60 -19.83 23.50
C MET A 241 17.17 -19.20 22.23
N PRO A 242 18.47 -18.86 22.21
CA PRO A 242 19.10 -18.32 21.02
C PRO A 242 19.05 -19.31 19.86
N SER A 243 18.46 -18.90 18.73
CA SER A 243 18.61 -19.58 17.44
C SER A 243 19.84 -19.09 16.70
N ARG A 244 20.21 -17.81 16.88
CA ARG A 244 21.37 -17.17 16.25
C ARG A 244 21.97 -16.11 17.16
N ILE A 245 23.30 -16.04 17.20
CA ILE A 245 24.06 -14.98 17.86
C ILE A 245 25.08 -14.46 16.85
N ALA A 246 25.11 -13.14 16.63
CA ALA A 246 26.10 -12.46 15.83
C ALA A 246 26.69 -11.32 16.66
N LEU A 247 28.01 -11.31 16.84
CA LEU A 247 28.68 -10.26 17.60
C LEU A 247 29.05 -9.09 16.67
N GLY A 248 28.73 -7.88 17.11
CA GLY A 248 29.12 -6.64 16.45
C GLY A 248 30.51 -6.18 16.88
N GLU A 249 31.11 -5.28 16.09
CA GLU A 249 32.44 -4.74 16.38
C GLU A 249 32.48 -3.87 17.64
N LYS A 250 31.36 -3.22 18.00
CA LYS A 250 31.20 -2.40 19.21
C LYS A 250 32.38 -1.43 19.47
N ARG A 251 32.92 -0.78 18.43
CA ARG A 251 34.16 0.02 18.52
C ARG A 251 34.07 1.20 19.47
N HIS A 252 32.90 1.83 19.51
CA HIS A 252 32.63 3.02 20.29
C HIS A 252 31.40 2.81 21.17
N LYS A 253 31.33 3.56 22.27
CA LYS A 253 30.15 3.67 23.12
C LYS A 253 29.84 5.13 23.40
N ALA A 254 28.56 5.50 23.36
CA ALA A 254 28.10 6.81 23.79
C ALA A 254 27.97 6.83 25.32
N VAL A 255 28.49 7.88 25.95
CA VAL A 255 28.34 8.12 27.40
C VAL A 255 27.90 9.55 27.66
N PRO A 256 27.23 9.83 28.79
CA PRO A 256 26.91 11.20 29.19
C PRO A 256 28.18 12.06 29.29
N ALA A 257 28.16 13.26 28.70
CA ALA A 257 29.20 14.25 28.93
C ALA A 257 29.12 14.83 30.36
N SER A 258 30.18 15.49 30.81
CA SER A 258 30.24 16.07 32.17
C SER A 258 29.27 17.23 32.43
N SER A 259 28.60 17.76 31.40
CA SER A 259 27.67 18.88 31.52
C SER A 259 26.38 18.67 30.71
N GLN A 260 26.47 18.70 29.38
CA GLN A 260 25.33 18.55 28.47
C GLN A 260 25.66 17.58 27.34
N GLY A 261 24.68 16.80 26.89
CA GLY A 261 24.83 15.94 25.72
C GLY A 261 25.71 14.71 25.96
N THR A 262 26.15 14.09 24.87
CA THR A 262 26.86 12.80 24.87
C THR A 262 28.23 12.91 24.20
N ILE A 263 29.14 12.02 24.58
CA ILE A 263 30.46 11.89 23.97
C ILE A 263 30.72 10.41 23.62
N LEU A 264 31.46 10.19 22.53
CA LEU A 264 31.86 8.84 22.13
C LEU A 264 33.20 8.48 22.76
N HIS A 265 33.27 7.30 23.35
CA HIS A 265 34.49 6.69 23.87
C HIS A 265 34.78 5.38 23.15
N ASP A 266 36.06 5.09 22.93
CA ASP A 266 36.49 3.80 22.43
C ASP A 266 36.24 2.70 23.47
N VAL A 267 35.66 1.60 23.01
CA VAL A 267 35.56 0.37 23.80
C VAL A 267 36.89 -0.37 23.70
N PRO A 268 37.50 -0.85 24.81
CA PRO A 268 38.72 -1.65 24.76
C PRO A 268 38.56 -2.90 23.88
N GLU A 269 39.59 -3.26 23.11
CA GLU A 269 39.53 -4.42 22.19
C GLU A 269 39.14 -5.73 22.87
N THR A 270 39.56 -5.92 24.12
CA THR A 270 39.19 -7.10 24.92
C THR A 270 37.67 -7.23 25.10
N GLN A 271 36.97 -6.12 25.35
CA GLN A 271 35.52 -6.09 25.55
C GLN A 271 34.73 -6.17 24.23
N ARG A 272 35.34 -5.78 23.09
CA ARG A 272 34.67 -5.83 21.77
C ARG A 272 34.34 -7.25 21.33
N SER A 273 35.22 -8.20 21.67
CA SER A 273 35.03 -9.62 21.33
C SER A 273 34.09 -10.37 22.27
N GLU A 274 33.68 -9.74 23.37
CA GLU A 274 32.74 -10.32 24.32
C GLU A 274 31.29 -9.90 23.99
N PRO A 275 30.30 -10.76 24.27
CA PRO A 275 28.89 -10.38 24.19
C PRO A 275 28.58 -9.26 25.19
N ALA A 276 27.91 -8.20 24.74
CA ALA A 276 27.51 -7.10 25.60
C ALA A 276 26.49 -7.52 26.68
N LEU A 277 25.73 -8.59 26.43
CA LEU A 277 24.77 -9.15 27.37
C LEU A 277 25.07 -10.61 27.68
N THR A 278 24.83 -11.00 28.93
CA THR A 278 24.71 -12.40 29.30
C THR A 278 23.38 -12.98 28.80
N LEU A 279 23.34 -14.29 28.56
CA LEU A 279 22.11 -14.96 28.11
C LEU A 279 20.93 -14.75 29.09
N ASN A 280 21.19 -14.65 30.40
CA ASN A 280 20.15 -14.39 31.38
C ASN A 280 19.54 -12.99 31.25
N GLN A 281 20.38 -11.97 30.99
CA GLN A 281 19.92 -10.61 30.71
C GLN A 281 19.10 -10.55 29.42
N VAL A 282 19.57 -11.19 28.33
CA VAL A 282 18.80 -11.27 27.06
C VAL A 282 17.42 -11.88 27.29
N ARG A 283 17.32 -12.98 28.04
CA ARG A 283 16.04 -13.63 28.35
C ARG A 283 15.13 -12.75 29.21
N THR A 284 15.69 -11.99 30.14
CA THR A 284 14.94 -11.06 31.00
C THR A 284 14.33 -9.93 30.17
N ILE A 285 15.12 -9.33 29.26
CA ILE A 285 14.66 -8.28 28.36
C ILE A 285 13.58 -8.83 27.40
N ALA A 286 13.78 -10.03 26.86
CA ALA A 286 12.81 -10.67 25.96
C ALA A 286 11.49 -11.01 26.66
N ALA A 287 11.53 -11.53 27.89
CA ALA A 287 10.32 -11.80 28.67
C ALA A 287 9.54 -10.51 28.98
N LEU A 288 10.25 -9.42 29.29
CA LEU A 288 9.66 -8.10 29.49
C LEU A 288 8.96 -7.61 28.22
N ALA A 289 9.60 -7.73 27.06
CA ALA A 289 9.03 -7.30 25.78
C ALA A 289 7.78 -8.10 25.39
N ILE A 290 7.78 -9.43 25.60
CA ILE A 290 6.60 -10.27 25.37
C ILE A 290 5.44 -9.85 26.27
N TYR A 291 5.72 -9.53 27.53
CA TYR A 291 4.70 -9.05 28.46
C TYR A 291 4.10 -7.71 27.99
N VAL A 292 4.94 -6.77 27.53
CA VAL A 292 4.49 -5.49 26.97
C VAL A 292 3.61 -5.72 25.74
N GLU A 293 4.04 -6.57 24.81
CA GLU A 293 3.27 -6.92 23.59
C GLU A 293 1.90 -7.50 23.93
N GLN A 294 1.84 -8.47 24.84
CA GLN A 294 0.58 -9.09 25.25
C GLN A 294 -0.35 -8.07 25.90
N TYR A 295 0.19 -7.16 26.72
CA TYR A 295 -0.59 -6.11 27.36
C TYR A 295 -1.16 -5.11 26.34
N LEU A 296 -0.38 -4.77 25.30
CA LEU A 296 -0.78 -3.86 24.23
C LEU A 296 -1.59 -4.53 23.10
N GLY A 297 -2.23 -5.66 23.38
CA GLY A 297 -3.17 -6.31 22.46
C GLY A 297 -2.54 -7.28 21.44
N GLY A 298 -1.27 -7.66 21.62
CA GLY A 298 -0.60 -8.65 20.77
C GLY A 298 0.01 -8.10 19.48
N THR A 299 0.07 -6.77 19.32
CA THR A 299 0.71 -6.13 18.18
C THR A 299 2.22 -6.18 18.33
N PRO A 300 3.01 -6.68 17.35
CA PRO A 300 4.46 -6.71 17.45
C PRO A 300 5.07 -5.35 17.74
N LEU A 301 6.11 -5.34 18.58
CA LEU A 301 6.67 -4.13 19.16
C LEU A 301 8.15 -3.97 18.83
N ASP A 302 8.52 -2.71 18.64
CA ASP A 302 9.87 -2.19 18.77
C ASP A 302 10.03 -1.58 20.18
N LEU A 303 10.96 -2.12 20.97
CA LEU A 303 11.21 -1.74 22.35
C LEU A 303 12.65 -1.23 22.53
N GLU A 304 12.81 0.02 22.95
CA GLU A 304 14.10 0.56 23.38
C GLU A 304 14.29 0.32 24.88
N TRP A 305 15.46 -0.18 25.25
CA TRP A 305 15.78 -0.53 26.63
C TRP A 305 17.21 -0.14 27.01
N ALA A 306 17.42 0.03 28.31
CA ALA A 306 18.73 0.25 28.92
C ALA A 306 18.93 -0.68 30.11
N LEU A 307 20.16 -1.11 30.32
CA LEU A 307 20.60 -1.89 31.47
C LEU A 307 21.56 -1.04 32.29
N ALA A 308 21.23 -0.82 33.56
CA ALA A 308 22.07 -0.15 34.53
C ALA A 308 21.95 -0.87 35.87
N ASP A 309 23.08 -1.19 36.50
CA ASP A 309 23.12 -1.94 37.77
C ASP A 309 22.30 -3.25 37.73
N ASP A 310 22.43 -4.02 36.64
CA ASP A 310 21.65 -5.24 36.35
C ASP A 310 20.12 -5.07 36.30
N ARG A 311 19.63 -3.83 36.35
CA ARG A 311 18.21 -3.50 36.18
C ARG A 311 17.92 -3.06 34.75
N CYS A 312 16.99 -3.75 34.11
CA CYS A 312 16.46 -3.36 32.81
C CYS A 312 15.43 -2.24 32.97
N TRP A 313 15.58 -1.19 32.17
CA TRP A 313 14.70 -0.04 32.07
C TRP A 313 14.12 0.02 30.65
N ILE A 314 12.81 0.23 30.53
CA ILE A 314 12.15 0.49 29.26
C ILE A 314 12.22 1.99 28.99
N LEU A 315 12.85 2.35 27.87
CA LEU A 315 13.00 3.74 27.45
C LEU A 315 11.90 4.15 26.48
N GLN A 316 11.38 3.22 25.69
CA GLN A 316 10.34 3.45 24.69
C GLN A 316 9.69 2.15 24.24
N SER A 317 8.43 2.20 23.81
CA SER A 317 7.75 1.10 23.12
C SER A 317 6.88 1.65 21.98
N ARG A 318 6.98 1.06 20.79
CA ARG A 318 6.18 1.42 19.61
C ARG A 318 5.69 0.18 18.86
N PRO A 319 4.49 0.20 18.26
CA PRO A 319 4.05 -0.82 17.31
C PRO A 319 4.92 -0.85 16.05
N ILE A 320 5.18 -2.02 15.49
CA ILE A 320 5.86 -2.15 14.20
C ILE A 320 4.80 -2.12 13.10
N THR A 321 4.76 -1.03 12.33
CA THR A 321 3.79 -0.79 11.24
C THR A 321 4.26 -1.29 9.88
N THR A 322 5.56 -1.58 9.71
CA THR A 322 6.16 -1.98 8.44
C THR A 322 6.11 -3.49 8.16
N LEU A 323 5.48 -4.26 9.03
CA LEU A 323 5.42 -5.72 8.85
C LEU A 323 4.52 -6.07 7.68
N LEU A 324 4.97 -7.06 6.90
CA LEU A 324 4.08 -7.78 6.00
C LEU A 324 2.88 -8.33 6.80
N PRO A 325 1.69 -8.44 6.17
CA PRO A 325 0.54 -9.07 6.79
C PRO A 325 0.95 -10.40 7.43
N ALA A 326 0.37 -10.72 8.59
CA ALA A 326 0.68 -11.98 9.27
C ALA A 326 0.58 -13.15 8.28
N GLN A 327 1.62 -13.99 8.23
CA GLN A 327 1.57 -15.18 7.38
C GLN A 327 0.31 -15.98 7.73
N LEU A 328 -0.49 -16.32 6.73
CA LEU A 328 -1.67 -17.15 6.93
C LEU A 328 -1.19 -18.50 7.47
N HIS A 329 -1.40 -18.76 8.76
CA HIS A 329 -0.96 -20.01 9.39
C HIS A 329 -1.87 -21.19 9.04
N ASP A 330 -3.10 -20.91 8.60
CA ASP A 330 -4.09 -21.88 8.14
C ASP A 330 -4.26 -21.84 6.61
N VAL A 331 -3.14 -21.95 5.86
CA VAL A 331 -3.24 -22.27 4.43
C VAL A 331 -3.71 -23.72 4.32
N ARG A 332 -5.03 -23.90 4.24
CA ARG A 332 -5.61 -25.19 3.87
C ARG A 332 -5.36 -25.42 2.38
N TRP A 333 -4.23 -26.07 2.10
CA TRP A 333 -3.94 -26.52 0.74
C TRP A 333 -4.74 -27.79 0.45
N GLU A 334 -5.84 -27.62 -0.28
CA GLU A 334 -6.54 -28.76 -0.88
C GLU A 334 -5.90 -29.01 -2.25
N PRO A 335 -5.16 -30.13 -2.42
CA PRO A 335 -4.63 -30.48 -3.74
C PRO A 335 -5.78 -30.53 -4.74
N PRO A 336 -5.62 -29.95 -5.94
CA PRO A 336 -6.56 -30.23 -7.01
C PRO A 336 -6.62 -31.76 -7.25
N PRO A 337 -7.75 -32.30 -7.73
CA PRO A 337 -7.90 -33.74 -7.95
C PRO A 337 -6.70 -34.31 -8.74
N PRO A 338 -6.05 -35.39 -8.24
CA PRO A 338 -4.83 -35.90 -8.83
C PRO A 338 -5.07 -36.38 -10.27
N GLY A 339 -4.16 -35.98 -11.18
CA GLY A 339 -4.15 -36.43 -12.58
C GLY A 339 -4.75 -35.49 -13.61
N THR A 340 -5.31 -34.34 -13.22
CA THR A 340 -5.84 -33.34 -14.18
C THR A 340 -4.85 -32.18 -14.39
N PRO A 341 -4.40 -31.90 -15.63
CA PRO A 341 -3.64 -30.69 -15.93
C PRO A 341 -4.49 -29.44 -15.70
N LEU A 342 -3.90 -28.45 -15.02
CA LEU A 342 -4.50 -27.13 -14.84
C LEU A 342 -3.86 -26.15 -15.83
N LEU A 343 -4.68 -25.36 -16.51
CA LEU A 343 -4.24 -24.32 -17.43
C LEU A 343 -4.91 -23.00 -17.12
N ARG A 344 -4.11 -21.93 -17.18
CA ARG A 344 -4.61 -20.56 -17.26
C ARG A 344 -4.61 -20.17 -18.73
N ARG A 345 -5.79 -20.23 -19.34
CA ARG A 345 -6.01 -19.87 -20.74
C ARG A 345 -7.43 -19.31 -20.95
N GLN A 346 -7.65 -18.55 -22.02
CA GLN A 346 -8.98 -18.04 -22.42
C GLN A 346 -9.59 -17.16 -21.31
N VAL A 347 -10.79 -17.49 -20.82
CA VAL A 347 -11.50 -16.71 -19.79
C VAL A 347 -10.68 -16.52 -18.51
N THR A 348 -9.91 -17.54 -18.11
CA THR A 348 -9.07 -17.48 -16.89
C THR A 348 -7.83 -16.60 -17.02
N GLU A 349 -7.46 -16.16 -18.23
CA GLU A 349 -6.40 -15.15 -18.43
C GLU A 349 -6.87 -13.75 -18.00
N HIS A 350 -8.18 -13.49 -18.07
CA HIS A 350 -8.80 -12.24 -17.64
C HIS A 350 -9.15 -12.23 -16.14
N MET A 351 -8.65 -13.22 -15.40
CA MET A 351 -8.75 -13.34 -13.94
C MET A 351 -7.32 -13.50 -13.38
N PRO A 352 -6.47 -12.46 -13.45
CA PRO A 352 -5.06 -12.54 -13.08
C PRO A 352 -4.87 -12.75 -11.56
N GLU A 353 -5.75 -12.14 -10.76
CA GLU A 353 -5.68 -12.07 -9.31
C GLU A 353 -6.54 -13.15 -8.61
N PRO A 354 -6.37 -13.34 -7.28
CA PRO A 354 -7.30 -14.14 -6.49
C PRO A 354 -8.74 -13.62 -6.62
N LEU A 355 -9.67 -14.54 -6.87
CA LEU A 355 -11.08 -14.23 -7.01
C LEU A 355 -11.72 -13.89 -5.67
N SER A 356 -12.62 -12.92 -5.69
CA SER A 356 -13.56 -12.67 -4.61
C SER A 356 -14.47 -13.89 -4.43
N PRO A 357 -14.84 -14.26 -3.18
CA PRO A 357 -15.64 -15.46 -2.93
C PRO A 357 -17.00 -15.46 -3.67
N LEU A 358 -17.62 -14.29 -3.79
CA LEU A 358 -18.91 -14.16 -4.49
C LEU A 358 -18.75 -14.35 -5.99
N PHE A 359 -17.66 -13.87 -6.59
CA PHE A 359 -17.38 -14.06 -8.02
C PHE A 359 -17.04 -15.52 -8.34
N ASP A 360 -16.23 -16.18 -7.50
CA ASP A 360 -15.93 -17.61 -7.64
C ASP A 360 -17.23 -18.44 -7.66
N GLU A 361 -18.15 -18.20 -6.72
CA GLU A 361 -19.42 -18.93 -6.67
C GLU A 361 -20.32 -18.61 -7.87
N LEU A 362 -20.62 -17.33 -8.12
CA LEU A 362 -21.65 -16.95 -9.09
C LEU A 362 -21.17 -17.04 -10.54
N TYR A 363 -19.93 -16.67 -10.81
CA TYR A 363 -19.41 -16.61 -12.17
C TYR A 363 -18.63 -17.88 -12.54
N LEU A 364 -17.65 -18.29 -11.73
CA LEU A 364 -16.79 -19.41 -12.08
C LEU A 364 -17.53 -20.76 -11.98
N GLN A 365 -18.14 -21.02 -10.83
CA GLN A 365 -18.77 -22.32 -10.53
C GLN A 365 -20.17 -22.46 -11.14
N VAL A 366 -20.94 -21.38 -11.19
CA VAL A 366 -22.31 -21.41 -11.76
C VAL A 366 -22.30 -20.93 -13.21
N GLY A 367 -21.89 -19.68 -13.47
CA GLY A 367 -21.97 -19.08 -14.80
C GLY A 367 -21.21 -19.84 -15.88
N LEU A 368 -19.90 -20.03 -15.71
CA LEU A 368 -19.04 -20.61 -16.75
C LEU A 368 -19.27 -22.12 -16.93
N ASP A 369 -19.46 -22.86 -15.85
CA ASP A 369 -19.71 -24.30 -15.92
C ASP A 369 -21.06 -24.61 -16.59
N GLN A 370 -22.11 -23.83 -16.30
CA GLN A 370 -23.39 -23.92 -17.01
C GLN A 370 -23.25 -23.50 -18.48
N SER A 371 -22.46 -22.46 -18.76
CA SER A 371 -22.23 -22.01 -20.14
C SER A 371 -21.46 -23.03 -20.98
N MET A 372 -20.58 -23.81 -20.35
CA MET A 372 -19.93 -24.95 -20.98
C MET A 372 -20.96 -26.02 -21.38
N ASP A 373 -21.96 -26.29 -20.55
CA ASP A 373 -23.04 -27.23 -20.89
C ASP A 373 -23.85 -26.76 -22.10
N ASP A 374 -24.24 -25.48 -22.09
CA ASP A 374 -24.96 -24.86 -23.21
C ASP A 374 -24.13 -24.91 -24.51
N PHE A 375 -22.82 -24.64 -24.40
CA PHE A 375 -21.90 -24.72 -25.52
C PHE A 375 -21.78 -26.14 -26.09
N LEU A 376 -21.63 -27.14 -25.22
CA LEU A 376 -21.55 -28.54 -25.64
C LEU A 376 -22.85 -29.02 -26.28
N ALA A 377 -24.00 -28.60 -25.76
CA ALA A 377 -25.31 -28.86 -26.36
C ALA A 377 -25.43 -28.22 -27.75
N PHE A 378 -24.89 -27.02 -27.94
CA PHE A 378 -24.84 -26.34 -29.24
C PHE A 378 -23.98 -27.09 -30.28
N LEU A 379 -22.86 -27.70 -29.85
CA LEU A 379 -22.00 -28.50 -30.73
C LEU A 379 -22.70 -29.78 -31.24
N GLY A 380 -23.69 -30.28 -30.50
CA GLY A 380 -24.64 -31.28 -30.99
C GLY A 380 -25.02 -32.33 -29.94
N ASN A 381 -26.30 -32.68 -29.88
CA ASN A 381 -26.87 -33.64 -28.92
C ASN A 381 -26.89 -35.08 -29.43
N SER A 382 -25.97 -35.46 -30.32
CA SER A 382 -25.88 -36.86 -30.77
C SER A 382 -25.43 -37.74 -29.59
N PRO A 383 -25.95 -38.98 -29.45
CA PRO A 383 -25.50 -39.91 -28.40
C PRO A 383 -23.97 -40.10 -28.34
N SER A 384 -23.29 -39.97 -29.49
CA SER A 384 -21.83 -40.03 -29.59
C SER A 384 -21.13 -38.80 -29.02
N HIS A 385 -21.75 -37.61 -29.10
CA HIS A 385 -21.22 -36.37 -28.52
C HIS A 385 -21.44 -36.35 -27.01
N VAL A 386 -22.61 -36.79 -26.54
CA VAL A 386 -22.92 -36.86 -25.10
C VAL A 386 -21.97 -37.82 -24.38
N ARG A 387 -21.76 -39.03 -24.94
CA ARG A 387 -20.73 -39.96 -24.40
C ARG A 387 -19.33 -39.36 -24.41
N PHE A 388 -18.96 -38.63 -25.48
CA PHE A 388 -17.65 -38.00 -25.56
C PHE A 388 -17.43 -36.96 -24.45
N VAL A 389 -18.46 -36.17 -24.15
CA VAL A 389 -18.42 -35.19 -23.06
C VAL A 389 -18.32 -35.87 -21.69
N GLU A 390 -19.20 -36.83 -21.41
CA GLU A 390 -19.25 -37.51 -20.10
C GLU A 390 -18.02 -38.36 -19.79
N GLU A 391 -17.41 -38.97 -20.82
CA GLU A 391 -16.31 -39.93 -20.63
C GLU A 391 -14.92 -39.27 -20.66
N TYR A 392 -14.80 -38.06 -21.25
CA TYR A 392 -13.50 -37.45 -21.55
C TYR A 392 -13.32 -35.99 -21.12
N ILE A 393 -14.34 -35.33 -20.53
CA ILE A 393 -14.21 -33.98 -19.95
C ILE A 393 -14.39 -34.06 -18.43
N ASP A 394 -13.31 -33.78 -17.69
CA ASP A 394 -13.37 -33.69 -16.23
C ASP A 394 -14.28 -32.52 -15.79
N ARG A 395 -15.12 -32.76 -14.76
CA ARG A 395 -16.00 -31.74 -14.14
C ARG A 395 -15.62 -31.48 -12.67
N PRO A 396 -15.80 -30.25 -12.14
CA PRO A 396 -16.14 -29.00 -12.87
C PRO A 396 -15.04 -28.62 -13.87
N PHE A 397 -15.38 -27.85 -14.93
CA PHE A 397 -14.41 -27.48 -15.97
C PHE A 397 -13.48 -26.36 -15.48
N PHE A 398 -14.02 -25.46 -14.67
CA PHE A 398 -13.27 -24.42 -13.99
C PHE A 398 -13.12 -24.75 -12.51
N VAL A 399 -11.95 -24.44 -11.94
CA VAL A 399 -11.67 -24.61 -10.52
C VAL A 399 -10.84 -23.46 -10.00
N THR A 400 -11.00 -23.20 -8.70
CA THR A 400 -10.19 -22.25 -7.97
C THR A 400 -9.14 -22.99 -7.16
N VAL A 401 -7.88 -22.59 -7.28
CA VAL A 401 -6.75 -23.13 -6.50
C VAL A 401 -6.05 -21.95 -5.82
N ASN A 402 -6.09 -21.90 -4.50
CA ASN A 402 -5.58 -20.78 -3.69
C ASN A 402 -6.17 -19.42 -4.12
N GLY A 403 -7.45 -19.37 -4.43
CA GLY A 403 -8.12 -18.16 -4.93
C GLY A 403 -7.92 -17.89 -6.42
N TYR A 404 -6.99 -18.54 -7.12
CA TYR A 404 -6.77 -18.32 -8.55
C TYR A 404 -7.61 -19.25 -9.42
N ALA A 405 -8.20 -18.72 -10.48
CA ALA A 405 -8.99 -19.47 -11.45
C ALA A 405 -8.13 -20.30 -12.41
N TYR A 406 -8.52 -21.55 -12.64
CA TYR A 406 -7.90 -22.47 -13.60
C TYR A 406 -8.96 -23.21 -14.41
N SER A 407 -8.62 -23.51 -15.67
CA SER A 407 -9.36 -24.47 -16.49
C SER A 407 -8.74 -25.86 -16.32
N ARG A 408 -9.58 -26.88 -16.18
CA ARG A 408 -9.19 -28.29 -16.11
C ARG A 408 -9.14 -28.88 -17.52
N VAL A 409 -7.96 -29.34 -17.93
CA VAL A 409 -7.75 -29.92 -19.28
C VAL A 409 -7.39 -31.39 -19.13
N GLY A 410 -8.29 -32.15 -18.54
CA GLY A 410 -8.17 -33.61 -18.40
C GLY A 410 -8.77 -34.36 -19.58
N ILE A 411 -8.30 -34.15 -20.81
CA ILE A 411 -8.72 -35.03 -21.92
C ILE A 411 -7.98 -36.36 -21.74
N ARG A 412 -8.70 -37.42 -21.36
CA ARG A 412 -8.16 -38.79 -21.33
C ARG A 412 -7.92 -39.28 -22.77
N PHE A 413 -6.84 -38.81 -23.38
CA PHE A 413 -6.53 -39.09 -24.77
C PHE A 413 -6.35 -40.60 -25.00
N SER A 414 -7.12 -41.14 -25.94
CA SER A 414 -7.06 -42.53 -26.39
C SER A 414 -6.99 -42.53 -27.91
N TRP A 415 -6.07 -43.32 -28.47
CA TRP A 415 -5.91 -43.48 -29.92
C TRP A 415 -7.19 -43.97 -30.62
N ALA A 416 -8.10 -44.61 -29.88
CA ALA A 416 -9.42 -45.01 -30.36
C ALA A 416 -10.36 -43.83 -30.66
N MET A 417 -10.04 -42.61 -30.19
CA MET A 417 -10.86 -41.41 -30.39
C MET A 417 -10.58 -40.69 -31.71
N ILE A 418 -9.45 -40.95 -32.37
CA ILE A 418 -9.05 -40.22 -33.59
C ILE A 418 -10.12 -40.27 -34.68
N PRO A 419 -10.77 -41.42 -34.98
CA PRO A 419 -11.84 -41.47 -35.98
C PRO A 419 -13.05 -40.60 -35.61
N LEU A 420 -13.42 -40.56 -34.33
CA LEU A 420 -14.52 -39.74 -33.82
C LEU A 420 -14.18 -38.24 -33.92
N ILE A 421 -12.98 -37.84 -33.48
CA ILE A 421 -12.50 -36.45 -33.56
C ILE A 421 -12.45 -35.99 -35.02
N LEU A 422 -11.88 -36.80 -35.93
CA LEU A 422 -11.83 -36.49 -37.35
C LEU A 422 -13.24 -36.41 -37.97
N HIS A 423 -14.15 -37.27 -37.55
CA HIS A 423 -15.54 -37.23 -38.00
C HIS A 423 -16.25 -35.94 -37.55
N ILE A 424 -16.09 -35.54 -36.28
CA ILE A 424 -16.64 -34.28 -35.74
C ILE A 424 -16.04 -33.09 -36.50
N TYR A 425 -14.71 -33.08 -36.70
CA TYR A 425 -14.01 -32.04 -37.46
C TYR A 425 -14.50 -31.94 -38.92
N ALA A 426 -14.70 -33.07 -39.60
CA ALA A 426 -15.09 -33.07 -41.01
C ALA A 426 -16.57 -32.72 -41.22
N THR A 427 -17.45 -33.10 -40.30
CA THR A 427 -18.91 -33.00 -40.50
C THR A 427 -19.59 -31.87 -39.76
N THR A 428 -19.05 -31.50 -38.59
CA THR A 428 -19.70 -30.57 -37.64
C THR A 428 -19.06 -29.20 -37.71
N LEU A 429 -17.71 -29.13 -37.75
CA LEU A 429 -16.98 -27.86 -37.75
C LEU A 429 -17.34 -26.92 -38.93
N PRO A 430 -17.46 -27.38 -40.20
CA PRO A 430 -17.82 -26.48 -41.31
C PRO A 430 -19.25 -25.93 -41.21
N LYS A 431 -20.18 -26.71 -40.64
CA LYS A 431 -21.57 -26.27 -40.39
C LYS A 431 -21.63 -25.27 -39.26
N LEU A 432 -20.88 -25.53 -38.19
CA LEU A 432 -20.76 -24.65 -37.03
C LEU A 432 -20.11 -23.31 -37.40
N LEU A 433 -19.01 -23.32 -38.16
CA LEU A 433 -18.36 -22.10 -38.64
C LEU A 433 -19.30 -21.18 -39.43
N ARG A 434 -20.22 -21.76 -40.22
CA ARG A 434 -21.25 -21.00 -40.96
C ARG A 434 -22.37 -20.46 -40.08
N ARG A 435 -22.64 -21.11 -38.94
CA ARG A 435 -23.73 -20.75 -38.02
C ARG A 435 -23.29 -19.84 -36.89
N TRP A 436 -22.01 -19.88 -36.47
CA TRP A 436 -21.52 -19.14 -35.31
C TRP A 436 -21.62 -17.62 -35.43
N LEU A 437 -21.22 -17.06 -36.58
CA LEU A 437 -21.28 -15.61 -36.75
C LEU A 437 -22.73 -15.09 -36.77
N PRO A 438 -23.68 -15.74 -37.48
CA PRO A 438 -25.11 -15.44 -37.33
C PRO A 438 -25.63 -15.62 -35.91
N TYR A 439 -25.31 -16.74 -35.24
CA TYR A 439 -25.75 -16.99 -33.86
C TYR A 439 -25.26 -15.90 -32.90
N TRP A 440 -23.97 -15.53 -32.95
CA TRP A 440 -23.43 -14.48 -32.11
C TRP A 440 -24.12 -13.14 -32.38
N ARG A 441 -24.29 -12.77 -33.65
CA ARG A 441 -24.84 -11.47 -34.06
C ARG A 441 -26.33 -11.33 -33.80
N ASP A 442 -27.09 -12.37 -34.13
CA ASP A 442 -28.54 -12.31 -34.24
C ASP A 442 -29.24 -12.88 -33.00
N GLU A 443 -28.54 -13.68 -32.18
CA GLU A 443 -29.11 -14.32 -30.98
C GLU A 443 -28.34 -13.95 -29.70
N ALA A 444 -27.04 -14.26 -29.61
CA ALA A 444 -26.29 -14.17 -28.36
C ALA A 444 -26.01 -12.73 -27.89
N LEU A 445 -25.54 -11.85 -28.79
CA LEU A 445 -25.30 -10.44 -28.46
C LEU A 445 -26.60 -9.71 -28.08
N PRO A 446 -27.72 -9.82 -28.83
CA PRO A 446 -28.98 -9.24 -28.41
C PRO A 446 -29.47 -9.74 -27.05
N ALA A 447 -29.40 -11.05 -26.79
CA ALA A 447 -29.85 -11.62 -25.52
C ALA A 447 -29.01 -11.15 -24.32
N TYR A 448 -27.69 -11.01 -24.51
CA TYR A 448 -26.80 -10.43 -23.51
C TYR A 448 -27.18 -8.97 -23.21
N LEU A 449 -27.31 -8.14 -24.25
CA LEU A 449 -27.67 -6.73 -24.09
C LEU A 449 -29.06 -6.54 -23.46
N ASP A 450 -30.04 -7.37 -23.82
CA ASP A 450 -31.39 -7.33 -23.25
C ASP A 450 -31.36 -7.65 -21.74
N THR A 451 -30.52 -8.59 -21.32
CA THR A 451 -30.33 -8.89 -19.89
C THR A 451 -29.69 -7.71 -19.15
N VAL A 452 -28.65 -7.10 -19.74
CA VAL A 452 -27.99 -5.92 -19.17
C VAL A 452 -28.98 -4.77 -19.02
N GLU A 453 -29.74 -4.44 -20.07
CA GLU A 453 -30.72 -3.36 -20.03
C GLU A 453 -31.87 -3.64 -19.05
N THR A 454 -32.33 -4.89 -18.95
CA THR A 454 -33.36 -5.29 -17.98
C THR A 454 -32.94 -4.97 -16.54
N TRP A 455 -31.71 -5.31 -16.17
CA TRP A 455 -31.22 -5.10 -14.80
C TRP A 455 -30.69 -3.68 -14.56
N ARG A 456 -30.28 -2.96 -15.62
CA ARG A 456 -29.93 -1.54 -15.55
C ARG A 456 -31.10 -0.66 -15.13
N LEU A 457 -32.33 -1.07 -15.45
CA LEU A 457 -33.56 -0.34 -15.09
C LEU A 457 -33.99 -0.53 -13.62
N LEU A 458 -33.33 -1.43 -12.89
CA LEU A 458 -33.59 -1.63 -11.46
C LEU A 458 -33.02 -0.44 -10.67
N ASP A 459 -33.85 0.21 -9.85
CA ASP A 459 -33.38 1.17 -8.87
C ASP A 459 -32.82 0.42 -7.66
N GLU A 460 -31.50 0.51 -7.47
CA GLU A 460 -30.79 -0.17 -6.39
C GLU A 460 -31.23 0.31 -5.00
N GLY A 461 -31.69 1.57 -4.88
CA GLY A 461 -32.12 2.16 -3.60
C GLY A 461 -33.45 1.59 -3.08
N ASP A 462 -34.32 1.13 -3.98
CA ASP A 462 -35.66 0.60 -3.69
C ASP A 462 -35.75 -0.94 -3.86
N ALA A 463 -34.69 -1.59 -4.34
CA ALA A 463 -34.65 -3.02 -4.58
C ALA A 463 -34.49 -3.83 -3.29
N THR A 464 -35.15 -4.98 -3.20
CA THR A 464 -34.92 -5.95 -2.13
C THR A 464 -33.61 -6.72 -2.34
N ASP A 465 -33.00 -7.21 -1.26
CA ASP A 465 -31.80 -8.08 -1.30
C ASP A 465 -31.98 -9.26 -2.27
N GLN A 466 -33.19 -9.82 -2.34
CA GLN A 466 -33.50 -10.93 -3.25
C GLN A 466 -33.48 -10.50 -4.72
N GLN A 467 -33.97 -9.29 -5.04
CA GLN A 467 -33.91 -8.75 -6.39
C GLN A 467 -32.47 -8.44 -6.80
N LEU A 468 -31.69 -7.85 -5.91
CA LEU A 468 -30.26 -7.56 -6.15
C LEU A 468 -29.47 -8.86 -6.41
N LEU A 469 -29.66 -9.89 -5.57
CA LEU A 469 -29.01 -11.19 -5.77
C LEU A 469 -29.47 -11.89 -7.06
N GLN A 470 -30.74 -11.77 -7.42
CA GLN A 470 -31.26 -12.31 -8.68
C GLN A 470 -30.64 -11.59 -9.89
N GLY A 471 -30.45 -10.27 -9.80
CA GLY A 471 -29.80 -9.47 -10.82
C GLY A 471 -28.35 -9.85 -11.01
N LEU A 472 -27.57 -9.90 -9.91
CA LEU A 472 -26.18 -10.34 -9.93
C LEU A 472 -26.02 -11.72 -10.58
N ARG A 473 -26.86 -12.69 -10.22
CA ARG A 473 -26.86 -14.03 -10.82
C ARG A 473 -27.19 -14.00 -12.31
N ALA A 474 -28.23 -13.27 -12.70
CA ALA A 474 -28.64 -13.18 -14.09
C ALA A 474 -27.55 -12.54 -14.97
N LEU A 475 -26.92 -11.47 -14.50
CA LEU A 475 -25.82 -10.78 -15.18
C LEU A 475 -24.57 -11.67 -15.28
N ALA A 476 -24.18 -12.33 -14.19
CA ALA A 476 -23.03 -13.25 -14.19
C ALA A 476 -23.21 -14.41 -15.18
N ILE A 477 -24.40 -15.01 -15.20
CA ILE A 477 -24.72 -16.10 -16.14
C ILE A 477 -24.75 -15.56 -17.59
N ALA A 478 -25.36 -14.40 -17.82
CA ALA A 478 -25.45 -13.81 -19.16
C ALA A 478 -24.06 -13.47 -19.72
N ASP A 479 -23.18 -12.87 -18.92
CA ASP A 479 -21.81 -12.55 -19.33
C ASP A 479 -20.99 -13.83 -19.59
N ALA A 480 -21.05 -14.81 -18.69
CA ALA A 480 -20.38 -16.10 -18.88
C ALA A 480 -20.80 -16.77 -20.20
N LYS A 481 -22.10 -16.79 -20.53
CA LYS A 481 -22.62 -17.32 -21.80
C LYS A 481 -22.13 -16.52 -22.99
N TYR A 482 -22.17 -15.19 -22.88
CA TYR A 482 -21.76 -14.29 -23.93
C TYR A 482 -20.26 -14.44 -24.24
N TRP A 483 -19.42 -14.68 -23.23
CA TRP A 483 -17.99 -14.90 -23.42
C TRP A 483 -17.69 -16.09 -24.35
N PHE A 484 -18.34 -17.23 -24.12
CA PHE A 484 -18.20 -18.38 -25.03
C PHE A 484 -18.71 -18.07 -26.43
N ALA A 485 -19.88 -17.42 -26.54
CA ALA A 485 -20.45 -17.02 -27.82
C ALA A 485 -19.52 -16.07 -28.60
N ALA A 486 -18.84 -15.14 -27.92
CA ALA A 486 -17.92 -14.17 -28.50
C ALA A 486 -16.54 -14.76 -28.84
N SER A 487 -16.05 -15.75 -28.09
CA SER A 487 -14.75 -16.39 -28.34
C SER A 487 -14.66 -17.08 -29.72
N MET A 488 -15.80 -17.54 -30.26
CA MET A 488 -15.83 -18.32 -31.48
C MET A 488 -15.65 -17.44 -32.73
N PRO A 489 -16.38 -16.32 -32.92
CA PRO A 489 -16.05 -15.32 -33.94
C PRO A 489 -14.59 -14.85 -33.90
N ILE A 490 -14.01 -14.66 -32.70
CA ILE A 490 -12.58 -14.31 -32.55
C ILE A 490 -11.69 -15.39 -33.14
N GLY A 491 -11.97 -16.67 -32.85
CA GLY A 491 -11.27 -17.81 -33.44
C GLY A 491 -11.38 -17.85 -34.97
N VAL A 492 -12.57 -17.61 -35.51
CA VAL A 492 -12.79 -17.56 -36.97
C VAL A 492 -12.03 -16.40 -37.61
N ALA A 493 -12.07 -15.22 -37.00
CA ALA A 493 -11.34 -14.05 -37.47
C ALA A 493 -9.83 -14.32 -37.49
N LYS A 494 -9.27 -14.92 -36.43
CA LYS A 494 -7.85 -15.28 -36.35
C LYS A 494 -7.43 -16.28 -37.43
N VAL A 495 -8.24 -17.31 -37.67
CA VAL A 495 -7.95 -18.29 -38.74
C VAL A 495 -8.05 -17.63 -40.12
N THR A 496 -9.03 -16.75 -40.32
CA THR A 496 -9.21 -16.02 -41.58
C THR A 496 -8.02 -15.09 -41.85
N ASP A 497 -7.56 -14.36 -40.83
CA ASP A 497 -6.38 -13.49 -40.90
C ASP A 497 -5.11 -14.29 -41.23
N GLU A 498 -4.89 -15.43 -40.58
CA GLU A 498 -3.76 -16.32 -40.86
C GLU A 498 -3.79 -16.87 -42.29
N LEU A 499 -4.96 -17.27 -42.78
CA LEU A 499 -5.13 -17.72 -44.17
C LEU A 499 -4.88 -16.59 -45.17
N PHE A 500 -5.35 -15.38 -44.85
CA PHE A 500 -5.13 -14.21 -45.68
C PHE A 500 -3.65 -13.81 -45.71
N ALA A 501 -2.98 -13.83 -44.56
CA ALA A 501 -1.54 -13.61 -44.46
C ALA A 501 -0.74 -14.62 -45.31
N ARG A 502 -1.10 -15.91 -45.26
CA ARG A 502 -0.47 -16.94 -46.11
C ARG A 502 -0.74 -16.73 -47.60
N PHE A 503 -1.95 -16.31 -47.96
CA PHE A 503 -2.30 -15.97 -49.35
C PHE A 503 -1.47 -14.80 -49.86
N LEU A 504 -1.34 -13.72 -49.08
CA LEU A 504 -0.50 -12.57 -49.41
C LEU A 504 0.97 -12.99 -49.54
N ALA A 505 1.48 -13.82 -48.61
CA ALA A 505 2.83 -14.35 -48.70
C ALA A 505 3.05 -15.16 -49.99
N GLY A 506 2.09 -16.00 -50.39
CA GLY A 506 2.12 -16.73 -51.66
C GLY A 506 2.20 -15.81 -52.89
N ILE A 507 1.39 -14.76 -52.93
CA ILE A 507 1.42 -13.75 -54.01
C ILE A 507 2.80 -13.07 -54.07
N THR A 508 3.36 -12.67 -52.93
CA THR A 508 4.65 -11.99 -52.89
C THR A 508 5.80 -12.90 -53.35
N ALA A 509 5.73 -14.19 -53.04
CA ALA A 509 6.68 -15.19 -53.51
C ALA A 509 6.57 -15.41 -55.04
N ASP A 510 5.36 -15.53 -55.58
CA ASP A 510 5.12 -15.68 -57.03
C ASP A 510 5.55 -14.44 -57.83
N MET A 511 5.37 -13.24 -57.26
CA MET A 511 5.83 -11.97 -57.83
C MET A 511 7.36 -11.88 -57.86
N ALA A 512 8.04 -12.33 -56.81
CA ALA A 512 9.51 -12.39 -56.77
C ALA A 512 10.06 -13.41 -57.79
N ALA A 513 9.31 -14.48 -58.08
CA ALA A 513 9.70 -15.52 -59.03
C ALA A 513 9.46 -15.15 -60.51
N THR A 514 8.64 -14.12 -60.82
CA THR A 514 8.25 -13.79 -62.21
C THR A 514 8.44 -12.29 -62.54
N PRO A 515 9.68 -11.82 -62.75
CA PRO A 515 9.95 -10.41 -63.04
C PRO A 515 9.36 -10.00 -64.40
N GLY A 516 8.41 -9.04 -64.41
CA GLY A 516 7.94 -8.38 -65.63
C GLY A 516 6.47 -8.59 -66.05
N LYS A 517 5.64 -9.31 -65.28
CA LYS A 517 4.22 -9.55 -65.67
C LYS A 517 3.17 -8.59 -65.08
N SER A 518 3.53 -7.61 -64.25
CA SER A 518 2.52 -6.73 -63.64
C SER A 518 3.05 -5.35 -63.22
N GLU A 519 3.25 -4.42 -64.17
CA GLU A 519 3.69 -3.04 -63.89
C GLU A 519 2.80 -2.31 -62.86
N ARG A 520 1.49 -2.62 -62.79
CA ARG A 520 0.57 -2.02 -61.81
C ARG A 520 0.73 -2.51 -60.37
N LEU A 521 1.39 -3.65 -60.13
CA LEU A 521 1.61 -4.21 -58.79
C LEU A 521 3.05 -4.04 -58.29
N VAL A 522 4.00 -3.74 -59.19
CA VAL A 522 5.40 -3.40 -58.85
C VAL A 522 5.52 -2.10 -58.03
N ALA A 523 4.49 -1.24 -58.06
CA ALA A 523 4.43 -0.03 -57.23
C ALA A 523 4.17 -0.31 -55.73
N LEU A 524 3.63 -1.49 -55.39
CA LEU A 524 3.47 -1.95 -54.02
C LEU A 524 4.66 -2.84 -53.68
N ASN A 525 5.52 -2.38 -52.76
CA ASN A 525 6.71 -3.11 -52.34
C ASN A 525 6.30 -4.50 -51.80
N ALA A 526 6.64 -5.59 -52.49
CA ALA A 526 6.14 -6.94 -52.16
C ALA A 526 6.51 -7.42 -50.73
N LYS A 527 7.49 -6.78 -50.08
CA LYS A 527 7.86 -7.04 -48.67
C LYS A 527 6.93 -6.39 -47.64
N GLU A 528 6.03 -5.50 -48.06
CA GLU A 528 5.18 -4.72 -47.15
C GLU A 528 3.74 -5.25 -47.07
N LEU A 529 3.29 -6.13 -47.98
CA LEU A 529 1.92 -6.65 -47.97
C LEU A 529 1.69 -7.64 -46.81
N THR A 530 1.24 -7.12 -45.67
CA THR A 530 0.79 -7.92 -44.51
C THR A 530 -0.71 -7.79 -44.32
N SER A 531 -1.35 -8.81 -43.73
CA SER A 531 -2.79 -8.74 -43.43
C SER A 531 -3.12 -7.57 -42.50
N ALA A 532 -2.22 -7.23 -41.58
CA ALA A 532 -2.35 -6.10 -40.65
C ALA A 532 -2.57 -4.74 -41.36
N LEU A 533 -1.99 -4.50 -42.54
CA LEU A 533 -2.24 -3.26 -43.31
C LEU A 533 -3.70 -3.12 -43.73
N PHE A 534 -4.35 -4.23 -44.05
CA PHE A 534 -5.76 -4.24 -44.45
C PHE A 534 -6.69 -4.12 -43.24
N LEU A 535 -6.20 -4.44 -42.04
CA LEU A 535 -6.95 -4.35 -40.79
C LEU A 535 -6.77 -3.00 -40.08
N ARG A 536 -5.94 -2.09 -40.59
CA ARG A 536 -5.78 -0.73 -40.03
C ARG A 536 -7.03 0.11 -40.27
N GLY A 537 -7.45 0.86 -39.25
CA GLY A 537 -8.54 1.82 -39.34
C GLY A 537 -9.95 1.21 -39.25
N PHE A 538 -10.08 -0.05 -38.83
CA PHE A 538 -11.39 -0.60 -38.53
C PHE A 538 -12.00 0.12 -37.31
N PRO A 539 -13.27 0.57 -37.39
CA PRO A 539 -13.93 1.22 -36.28
C PRO A 539 -14.10 0.23 -35.13
N SER A 540 -13.78 0.67 -33.92
CA SER A 540 -13.98 -0.12 -32.71
C SER A 540 -14.13 0.82 -31.52
N LYS A 541 -14.85 0.38 -30.49
CA LYS A 541 -15.02 1.17 -29.26
C LYS A 541 -13.69 1.56 -28.61
N ALA A 542 -12.65 0.74 -28.75
CA ALA A 542 -11.32 1.05 -28.24
C ALA A 542 -10.65 2.19 -29.02
N VAL A 543 -10.76 2.17 -30.36
CA VAL A 543 -10.26 3.26 -31.22
C VAL A 543 -11.05 4.55 -30.98
N ASP A 544 -12.38 4.45 -30.83
CA ASP A 544 -13.25 5.58 -30.55
C ASP A 544 -12.92 6.21 -29.19
N ALA A 545 -12.71 5.38 -28.15
CA ALA A 545 -12.28 5.86 -26.83
C ALA A 545 -10.92 6.58 -26.90
N GLN A 546 -9.93 6.02 -27.61
CA GLN A 546 -8.63 6.68 -27.76
C GLN A 546 -8.76 8.03 -28.49
N ALA A 547 -9.58 8.10 -29.55
CA ALA A 547 -9.80 9.32 -30.30
C ALA A 547 -10.53 10.40 -29.47
N GLU A 548 -11.53 10.01 -28.67
CA GLU A 548 -12.24 10.93 -27.78
C GLU A 548 -11.31 11.46 -26.67
N LEU A 549 -10.48 10.60 -26.07
CA LEU A 549 -9.50 11.04 -25.06
C LEU A 549 -8.44 11.99 -25.65
N GLU A 550 -7.99 11.73 -26.88
CA GLU A 550 -7.06 12.62 -27.60
C GLU A 550 -7.72 13.97 -27.96
N ALA A 551 -9.03 13.99 -28.23
CA ALA A 551 -9.76 15.24 -28.45
C ALA A 551 -9.84 16.08 -27.17
N ILE A 552 -10.06 15.44 -26.02
CA ILE A 552 -10.01 16.09 -24.70
C ILE A 552 -8.60 16.66 -24.44
N ALA A 553 -7.56 15.84 -24.63
CA ALA A 553 -6.16 16.27 -24.49
C ALA A 553 -5.84 17.46 -25.41
N THR A 554 -6.31 17.41 -26.66
CA THR A 554 -6.15 18.49 -27.62
C THR A 554 -6.77 19.79 -27.13
N THR A 555 -7.98 19.74 -26.58
CA THR A 555 -8.66 20.92 -26.02
C THR A 555 -7.85 21.54 -24.88
N ILE A 556 -7.31 20.71 -23.98
CA ILE A 556 -6.44 21.15 -22.88
C ILE A 556 -5.15 21.80 -23.42
N ARG A 557 -4.48 21.19 -24.41
CA ARG A 557 -3.23 21.74 -25.00
C ARG A 557 -3.41 23.11 -25.64
N HIS A 558 -4.60 23.41 -26.16
CA HIS A 558 -4.91 24.71 -26.77
C HIS A 558 -5.22 25.81 -25.73
N HIS A 559 -5.35 25.47 -24.45
CA HIS A 559 -5.66 26.41 -23.38
C HIS A 559 -4.50 26.48 -22.38
N GLU A 560 -3.75 27.59 -22.38
CA GLU A 560 -2.50 27.70 -21.62
C GLU A 560 -2.68 27.46 -20.10
N GLN A 561 -3.76 27.99 -19.52
CA GLN A 561 -4.10 27.77 -18.11
C GLN A 561 -4.40 26.32 -17.78
N LEU A 562 -5.22 25.64 -18.60
CA LEU A 562 -5.58 24.23 -18.39
C LEU A 562 -4.37 23.32 -18.61
N ARG A 563 -3.55 23.61 -19.62
CA ARG A 563 -2.30 22.90 -19.87
C ARG A 563 -1.38 22.96 -18.65
N ARG A 564 -1.13 24.16 -18.10
CA ARG A 564 -0.30 24.30 -16.89
C ARG A 564 -0.92 23.59 -15.69
N LEU A 565 -2.24 23.65 -15.54
CA LEU A 565 -2.98 22.94 -14.48
C LEU A 565 -2.74 21.42 -14.60
N VAL A 566 -2.89 20.85 -15.79
CA VAL A 566 -2.66 19.41 -16.03
C VAL A 566 -1.19 19.02 -15.85
N GLU A 567 -0.24 19.83 -16.34
CA GLU A 567 1.21 19.55 -16.19
C GLU A 567 1.65 19.60 -14.71
N SER A 568 1.14 20.56 -13.92
CA SER A 568 1.51 20.75 -12.51
C SER A 568 0.75 19.86 -11.52
N THR A 569 -0.42 19.33 -11.89
CA THR A 569 -1.24 18.47 -11.02
C THR A 569 -0.88 16.99 -11.18
N LEU A 570 -0.79 16.25 -10.07
CA LEU A 570 -0.65 14.79 -10.12
C LEU A 570 -1.93 14.15 -10.67
N ALA A 571 -1.79 13.06 -11.44
CA ALA A 571 -2.94 12.38 -12.06
C ALA A 571 -4.04 11.99 -11.05
N ALA A 572 -3.68 11.61 -9.82
CA ALA A 572 -4.64 11.27 -8.76
C ALA A 572 -5.54 12.44 -8.32
N HIS A 573 -5.08 13.68 -8.46
CA HIS A 573 -5.84 14.88 -8.09
C HIS A 573 -6.34 15.67 -9.31
N LEU A 574 -6.10 15.15 -10.52
CA LEU A 574 -6.35 15.86 -11.76
C LEU A 574 -7.84 16.16 -11.98
N LEU A 575 -8.71 15.17 -11.75
CA LEU A 575 -10.15 15.36 -11.94
C LEU A 575 -10.75 16.39 -10.95
N PRO A 576 -10.49 16.31 -9.62
CA PRO A 576 -10.91 17.37 -8.69
C PRO A 576 -10.37 18.76 -9.03
N ALA A 577 -9.10 18.85 -9.48
CA ALA A 577 -8.50 20.12 -9.86
C ALA A 577 -9.18 20.73 -11.10
N LEU A 578 -9.52 19.90 -12.10
CA LEU A 578 -10.30 20.33 -13.27
C LEU A 578 -11.73 20.73 -12.86
N GLU A 579 -12.36 20.05 -11.92
CA GLU A 579 -13.71 20.42 -11.44
C GLU A 579 -13.72 21.75 -10.68
N ALA A 580 -12.62 22.11 -10.00
CA ALA A 580 -12.47 23.36 -9.28
C ALA A 580 -12.15 24.57 -10.18
N GLU A 581 -11.71 24.34 -11.42
CA GLU A 581 -11.33 25.39 -12.38
C GLU A 581 -12.51 25.74 -13.31
N PRO A 582 -13.10 26.95 -13.22
CA PRO A 582 -14.25 27.33 -14.05
C PRO A 582 -14.00 27.22 -15.55
N GLU A 583 -12.76 27.50 -16.00
CA GLU A 583 -12.38 27.40 -17.41
C GLU A 583 -12.34 25.95 -17.93
N ALA A 584 -12.27 24.96 -17.04
CA ALA A 584 -12.23 23.55 -17.38
C ALA A 584 -13.64 22.91 -17.51
N ALA A 585 -14.73 23.67 -17.34
CA ALA A 585 -16.09 23.13 -17.33
C ALA A 585 -16.44 22.29 -18.58
N ALA A 586 -15.97 22.69 -19.76
CA ALA A 586 -16.17 21.93 -21.00
C ALA A 586 -15.40 20.60 -20.97
N VAL A 587 -14.13 20.63 -20.57
CA VAL A 587 -13.25 19.45 -20.44
C VAL A 587 -13.80 18.46 -19.42
N VAL A 588 -14.31 18.95 -18.29
CA VAL A 588 -14.96 18.12 -17.26
C VAL A 588 -16.21 17.44 -17.81
N ASN A 589 -17.03 18.14 -18.58
CA ASN A 589 -18.21 17.54 -19.21
C ASN A 589 -17.82 16.48 -20.25
N ASP A 590 -16.79 16.73 -21.05
CA ASP A 590 -16.28 15.76 -22.02
C ASP A 590 -15.71 14.51 -21.32
N LEU A 591 -15.00 14.69 -20.19
CA LEU A 591 -14.52 13.58 -19.35
C LEU A 591 -15.69 12.79 -18.74
N ARG A 592 -16.74 13.45 -18.27
CA ARG A 592 -17.95 12.75 -17.77
C ARG A 592 -18.62 11.95 -18.87
N HIS A 593 -18.74 12.51 -20.07
CA HIS A 593 -19.24 11.78 -21.24
C HIS A 593 -18.34 10.60 -21.63
N TYR A 594 -17.02 10.77 -21.51
CA TYR A 594 -16.07 9.69 -21.72
C TYR A 594 -16.30 8.54 -20.72
N PHE A 595 -16.42 8.85 -19.42
CA PHE A 595 -16.66 7.84 -18.39
C PHE A 595 -18.04 7.18 -18.51
N ASP A 596 -19.09 7.91 -18.88
CA ASP A 596 -20.40 7.31 -19.14
C ASP A 596 -20.36 6.27 -20.28
N ARG A 597 -19.56 6.51 -21.32
CA ARG A 597 -19.48 5.63 -22.50
C ARG A 597 -18.45 4.51 -22.37
N TYR A 598 -17.34 4.79 -21.69
CA TYR A 598 -16.15 3.93 -21.67
C TYR A 598 -15.66 3.57 -20.25
N GLY A 599 -16.25 4.16 -19.21
CA GLY A 599 -15.87 3.98 -17.82
C GLY A 599 -16.16 2.57 -17.28
N HIS A 600 -17.06 1.82 -17.91
CA HIS A 600 -17.38 0.43 -17.53
C HIS A 600 -16.35 -0.61 -18.00
N GLN A 601 -15.19 -0.16 -18.51
CA GLN A 601 -14.09 -1.06 -18.84
C GLN A 601 -13.45 -1.62 -17.57
N ILE A 602 -13.00 -2.86 -17.65
CA ILE A 602 -12.40 -3.62 -16.55
C ILE A 602 -11.10 -4.27 -17.00
N TYR A 603 -10.16 -4.40 -16.07
CA TYR A 603 -8.90 -5.12 -16.29
C TYR A 603 -8.93 -6.55 -15.71
N SER A 604 -9.86 -6.82 -14.81
CA SER A 604 -10.18 -8.12 -14.24
C SER A 604 -11.67 -8.39 -14.44
N LEU A 605 -12.05 -9.63 -14.76
CA LEU A 605 -13.47 -10.01 -14.86
C LEU A 605 -14.19 -10.06 -13.52
N ASP A 606 -13.45 -10.09 -12.40
CA ASP A 606 -14.06 -10.08 -11.07
C ASP A 606 -14.85 -8.78 -10.86
N PHE A 607 -16.16 -8.88 -10.64
CA PHE A 607 -17.01 -7.69 -10.44
C PHE A 607 -16.69 -6.93 -9.15
N ALA A 608 -15.85 -7.47 -8.26
CA ALA A 608 -15.32 -6.73 -7.12
C ALA A 608 -14.16 -5.79 -7.51
N ALA A 609 -13.57 -5.96 -8.69
CA ALA A 609 -12.56 -5.05 -9.20
C ALA A 609 -13.21 -3.74 -9.68
N PRO A 610 -12.62 -2.57 -9.37
CA PRO A 610 -13.17 -1.30 -9.79
C PRO A 610 -13.13 -1.15 -11.31
N THR A 611 -14.18 -0.52 -11.84
CA THR A 611 -14.21 -0.06 -13.23
C THR A 611 -13.42 1.26 -13.37
N LEU A 612 -13.21 1.73 -14.60
CA LEU A 612 -12.58 3.03 -14.85
C LEU A 612 -13.41 4.23 -14.35
N VAL A 613 -14.71 4.07 -14.07
CA VAL A 613 -15.49 5.13 -13.43
C VAL A 613 -15.32 5.12 -11.91
N ASP A 614 -15.16 3.94 -11.30
CA ASP A 614 -14.90 3.81 -9.86
C ASP A 614 -13.48 4.27 -9.50
N GLU A 615 -12.51 3.93 -10.36
CA GLU A 615 -11.11 4.31 -10.21
C GLU A 615 -10.56 4.94 -11.50
N PRO A 616 -10.74 6.26 -11.72
CA PRO A 616 -10.40 6.94 -12.97
C PRO A 616 -8.89 7.16 -13.18
N LEU A 617 -8.05 6.81 -12.20
CA LEU A 617 -6.62 7.10 -12.20
C LEU A 617 -5.90 6.65 -13.48
N PRO A 618 -6.10 5.42 -14.03
CA PRO A 618 -5.45 5.01 -15.27
C PRO A 618 -5.78 5.91 -16.47
N VAL A 619 -7.04 6.38 -16.56
CA VAL A 619 -7.48 7.30 -17.62
C VAL A 619 -6.83 8.66 -17.44
N LEU A 620 -6.75 9.16 -16.21
CA LEU A 620 -6.13 10.45 -15.89
C LEU A 620 -4.62 10.46 -16.14
N ILE A 621 -3.92 9.35 -15.87
CA ILE A 621 -2.50 9.17 -16.22
C ILE A 621 -2.33 9.26 -17.74
N ASN A 622 -3.17 8.54 -18.49
CA ASN A 622 -3.11 8.56 -19.95
C ASN A 622 -3.42 9.95 -20.51
N LEU A 623 -4.48 10.61 -20.02
CA LEU A 623 -4.82 11.98 -20.41
C LEU A 623 -3.66 12.94 -20.17
N LYS A 624 -3.02 12.89 -19.00
CA LYS A 624 -1.86 13.71 -18.68
C LYS A 624 -0.70 13.45 -19.65
N ALA A 625 -0.40 12.19 -19.92
CA ALA A 625 0.65 11.80 -20.87
C ALA A 625 0.35 12.22 -22.33
N LEU A 626 -0.92 12.36 -22.71
CA LEU A 626 -1.30 12.91 -24.01
C LEU A 626 -1.18 14.44 -24.05
N VAL A 627 -1.36 15.13 -22.91
CA VAL A 627 -1.24 16.60 -22.83
C VAL A 627 0.21 17.07 -22.87
N GLU A 628 1.11 16.32 -22.22
CA GLU A 628 2.57 16.49 -22.26
C GLU A 628 3.16 16.26 -23.67
#